data_AF-A0A7X2ZR66-F1
#
_entry.id   AF-A0A7X2ZR66-F1
#
_cell.length_a   1.000
_cell.length_b   1.000
_cell.length_c   1.000
_cell.angle_alpha   90.00
_cell.angle_beta   90.00
_cell.angle_gamma   90.00
#
_symmetry.space_group_name_H-M   'P 1'
#
loop_
_entity.id
_entity.type
_entity.pdbx_description
1 polymer ?
#
loop_
_entity_poly.entity_id
_entity_poly.type
_entity_poly.pdbx_seq_one_letter_code
_entity_poly.pdbx_strand_id
1 'polypeptide(L)'
;MQKTTVLTAIDTNTPLEELQNYLLAKEWLHTAEKITAVEKPGDGNMNVVLRITTDQRSFILKQSRPYVQKYQQIKAPLDRIAVEKKFYQAVRDNAVHAHVPKIIGFDASEHLLLLEDLGHCEDMVYIYQKQAISNKQLDRLIFILGLIHRKKVSSDFPENLEMRQLNHQHIFELPFLEDNGFQLDDIQPGLQELSLQFKQDKKIKKVVKKVGKKYLSPGNTLLHGDYYPGSWMTEAENLYIIDPEFGFVGFPEFDLGVMSAHIIMATGKKGYLKRIHAAYQGEANLELMSQVAGIEIMRRLIGLAQLPLERTLKEKSKLLKKARKLILSP
;
A
#
# COMPACT_ATOMS: atom_id res chain seq x y z
N MET A 1 24.25 14.65 -30.18
CA MET A 1 24.39 14.37 -28.73
C MET A 1 23.13 14.88 -28.05
N GLN A 2 22.15 14.01 -27.77
CA GLN A 2 21.06 14.38 -26.86
C GLN A 2 21.72 14.64 -25.50
N LYS A 3 21.69 15.89 -25.02
CA LYS A 3 21.99 16.16 -23.61
C LYS A 3 20.99 15.32 -22.83
N THR A 4 21.47 14.35 -22.05
CA THR A 4 20.64 13.70 -21.06
C THR A 4 20.19 14.79 -20.10
N THR A 5 18.94 15.24 -20.24
CA THR A 5 18.34 16.16 -19.27
C THR A 5 18.15 15.33 -18.00
N VAL A 6 19.07 15.48 -17.06
CA VAL A 6 19.04 14.80 -15.75
C VAL A 6 18.12 15.61 -14.83
N LEU A 7 17.24 14.92 -14.12
CA LEU A 7 16.31 15.53 -13.16
C LEU A 7 16.55 14.92 -11.79
N THR A 8 17.55 15.45 -11.07
CA THR A 8 18.16 14.82 -9.89
C THR A 8 17.15 14.40 -8.81
N ALA A 9 16.08 15.17 -8.60
CA ALA A 9 14.94 14.83 -7.76
C ALA A 9 13.79 15.82 -7.99
N ILE A 10 12.58 15.32 -8.31
CA ILE A 10 11.38 16.17 -8.32
C ILE A 10 10.80 16.38 -6.92
N ASP A 11 10.29 17.57 -6.66
CA ASP A 11 9.44 17.91 -5.52
C ASP A 11 8.56 19.14 -5.87
N THR A 12 7.76 19.61 -4.92
CA THR A 12 6.87 20.77 -5.12
C THR A 12 7.61 22.09 -5.34
N ASN A 13 8.91 22.15 -5.01
CA ASN A 13 9.77 23.31 -5.20
C ASN A 13 10.65 23.19 -6.45
N THR A 14 10.57 22.09 -7.21
CA THR A 14 11.27 21.97 -8.50
C THR A 14 10.83 23.13 -9.41
N PRO A 15 11.77 23.90 -9.97
CA PRO A 15 11.42 25.01 -10.86
C PRO A 15 10.54 24.54 -12.03
N LEU A 16 9.44 25.26 -12.28
CA LEU A 16 8.49 24.88 -13.34
C LEU A 16 9.18 24.80 -14.71
N GLU A 17 10.13 25.69 -14.99
CA GLU A 17 10.90 25.67 -16.24
C GLU A 17 11.76 24.41 -16.38
N GLU A 18 12.40 23.96 -15.30
CA GLU A 18 13.20 22.73 -15.30
C GLU A 18 12.32 21.51 -15.58
N LEU A 19 11.18 21.41 -14.88
CA LEU A 19 10.23 20.34 -15.08
C LEU A 19 9.61 20.36 -16.48
N GLN A 20 9.21 21.54 -16.97
CA GLN A 20 8.69 21.75 -18.33
C GLN A 20 9.70 21.27 -19.38
N ASN A 21 10.95 21.69 -19.27
CA ASN A 21 12.02 21.30 -20.20
C ASN A 21 12.28 19.80 -20.18
N TYR A 22 12.31 19.20 -18.99
CA TYR A 22 12.46 17.76 -18.85
C TYR A 22 11.31 16.99 -19.52
N LEU A 23 10.06 17.35 -19.22
CA LEU A 23 8.89 16.65 -19.76
C LEU A 23 8.74 16.84 -21.27
N LEU A 24 9.10 18.01 -21.82
CA LEU A 24 9.19 18.23 -23.27
C LEU A 24 10.27 17.36 -23.90
N ALA A 25 11.45 17.26 -23.28
CA ALA A 25 12.55 16.44 -23.78
C ALA A 25 12.24 14.93 -23.77
N LYS A 26 11.31 14.48 -22.91
CA LYS A 26 10.79 13.11 -22.87
C LYS A 26 9.59 12.87 -23.79
N GLU A 27 9.13 13.89 -24.50
CA GLU A 27 7.90 13.86 -25.31
C GLU A 27 6.66 13.50 -24.48
N TRP A 28 6.67 13.81 -23.17
CA TRP A 28 5.55 13.59 -22.26
C TRP A 28 4.58 14.77 -22.25
N LEU A 29 5.02 15.94 -22.71
CA LEU A 29 4.20 17.12 -23.01
C LEU A 29 4.15 17.38 -24.51
N HIS A 30 3.03 17.91 -25.00
CA HIS A 30 2.97 18.48 -26.34
C HIS A 30 3.82 19.76 -26.41
N THR A 31 4.35 20.10 -27.59
CA THR A 31 5.29 21.22 -27.77
C THR A 31 4.77 22.57 -27.27
N ALA A 32 3.45 22.80 -27.30
CA ALA A 32 2.82 24.03 -26.82
C ALA A 32 2.15 23.89 -25.45
N GLU A 33 2.12 22.69 -24.86
CA GLU A 33 1.50 22.41 -23.55
C GLU A 33 2.36 23.01 -22.44
N LYS A 34 1.75 23.78 -21.54
CA LYS A 34 2.45 24.50 -20.47
C LYS A 34 2.01 24.02 -19.11
N ILE A 35 2.98 23.80 -18.21
CA ILE A 35 2.70 23.53 -16.80
C ILE A 35 2.16 24.81 -16.15
N THR A 36 1.00 24.70 -15.52
CA THR A 36 0.31 25.80 -14.83
C THR A 36 0.36 25.63 -13.32
N ALA A 37 0.43 24.40 -12.81
CA ALA A 37 0.56 24.13 -11.39
C ALA A 37 1.25 22.80 -11.10
N VAL A 38 1.88 22.73 -9.92
CA VAL A 38 2.45 21.52 -9.33
C VAL A 38 1.98 21.45 -7.89
N GLU A 39 1.36 20.35 -7.51
CA GLU A 39 0.86 20.15 -6.15
C GLU A 39 1.15 18.74 -5.64
N LYS A 40 1.09 18.57 -4.32
CA LYS A 40 1.14 17.26 -3.67
C LYS A 40 -0.30 16.74 -3.53
N PRO A 41 -0.73 15.70 -4.27
CA PRO A 41 -2.13 15.23 -4.24
C PRO A 41 -2.47 14.42 -2.97
N GLY A 42 -1.47 14.05 -2.18
CA GLY A 42 -1.63 13.28 -0.95
C GLY A 42 -0.28 13.00 -0.31
N ASP A 43 -0.26 12.48 0.93
CA ASP A 43 0.96 12.52 1.73
C ASP A 43 2.13 11.63 1.26
N GLY A 44 1.87 10.69 0.33
CA GLY A 44 2.88 9.83 -0.32
C GLY A 44 3.69 9.01 0.69
N ASN A 45 3.37 7.73 0.88
CA ASN A 45 4.05 6.94 1.90
C ASN A 45 5.50 6.61 1.50
N MET A 46 5.68 5.97 0.34
CA MET A 46 6.98 5.47 -0.11
C MET A 46 7.69 6.38 -1.11
N ASN A 47 6.95 7.06 -1.99
CA ASN A 47 7.48 7.81 -3.12
C ASN A 47 7.09 9.28 -3.03
N VAL A 48 7.85 10.14 -3.72
CA VAL A 48 7.38 11.48 -4.03
C VAL A 48 6.28 11.36 -5.08
N VAL A 49 5.14 11.99 -4.83
CA VAL A 49 3.99 12.03 -5.73
C VAL A 49 3.65 13.49 -5.97
N LEU A 50 3.65 13.91 -7.23
CA LEU A 50 3.25 15.25 -7.66
C LEU A 50 2.11 15.14 -8.67
N ARG A 51 1.07 15.95 -8.50
CA ARG A 51 0.10 16.24 -9.56
C ARG A 51 0.61 17.43 -10.33
N ILE A 52 0.72 17.25 -11.65
CA ILE A 52 1.09 18.30 -12.57
C ILE A 52 -0.17 18.70 -13.34
N THR A 53 -0.52 19.98 -13.27
CA THR A 53 -1.61 20.56 -14.05
C THR A 53 -1.00 21.38 -15.17
N THR A 54 -1.52 21.21 -16.37
CA THR A 54 -1.16 21.99 -17.55
C THR A 54 -2.34 22.82 -18.02
N ASP A 55 -2.16 23.59 -19.09
CA ASP A 55 -3.25 24.28 -19.79
C ASP A 55 -4.18 23.33 -20.58
N GLN A 56 -3.88 22.03 -20.64
CA GLN A 56 -4.67 21.05 -21.42
C GLN A 56 -5.22 19.88 -20.59
N ARG A 57 -4.48 19.44 -19.57
CA ARG A 57 -4.79 18.23 -18.76
C ARG A 57 -4.01 18.21 -17.45
N SER A 58 -4.24 17.17 -16.64
CA SER A 58 -3.41 16.83 -15.49
C SER A 58 -2.90 15.39 -15.56
N PHE A 59 -1.80 15.12 -14.84
CA PHE A 59 -1.18 13.81 -14.71
C PHE A 59 -0.41 13.70 -13.39
N ILE A 60 -0.08 12.47 -12.99
CA ILE A 60 0.68 12.19 -11.77
C ILE A 60 2.12 11.80 -12.13
N LEU A 61 3.08 12.48 -11.53
CA LEU A 61 4.49 12.08 -11.49
C LEU A 61 4.79 11.41 -10.17
N LYS A 62 5.37 10.21 -10.23
CA LYS A 62 5.75 9.43 -9.06
C LYS A 62 7.21 9.01 -9.15
N GLN A 63 8.03 9.42 -8.19
CA GLN A 63 9.46 9.16 -8.18
C GLN A 63 9.91 8.45 -6.91
N SER A 64 10.67 7.36 -7.07
CA SER A 64 11.31 6.70 -5.92
C SER A 64 12.51 7.48 -5.39
N ARG A 65 12.78 7.29 -4.10
CA ARG A 65 13.95 7.78 -3.38
C ARG A 65 14.70 6.60 -2.78
N PRO A 66 16.01 6.71 -2.45
CA PRO A 66 16.74 5.64 -1.77
C PRO A 66 16.28 5.43 -0.30
N TYR A 67 15.15 6.02 0.08
CA TYR A 67 14.51 5.96 1.37
C TYR A 67 12.98 5.97 1.22
N VAL A 68 12.28 5.65 2.31
CA VAL A 68 10.83 5.81 2.43
C VAL A 68 10.49 7.29 2.55
N GLN A 69 9.67 7.84 1.64
CA GLN A 69 9.39 9.28 1.59
C GLN A 69 8.88 9.84 2.93
N LYS A 70 7.98 9.10 3.60
CA LYS A 70 7.44 9.48 4.92
C LYS A 70 8.43 9.33 6.07
N TYR A 71 9.41 8.43 5.93
CA TYR A 71 10.40 8.08 6.96
C TYR A 71 11.79 8.06 6.33
N GLN A 72 12.35 9.23 6.04
CA GLN A 72 13.57 9.39 5.23
C GLN A 72 14.82 8.71 5.83
N GLN A 73 14.80 8.41 7.13
CA GLN A 73 15.84 7.63 7.82
C GLN A 73 15.83 6.13 7.45
N ILE A 74 14.74 5.63 6.86
CA ILE A 74 14.56 4.23 6.48
C ILE A 74 14.92 4.08 5.00
N LYS A 75 16.01 3.36 4.72
CA LYS A 75 16.43 3.04 3.35
C LYS A 75 15.37 2.20 2.63
N ALA A 76 15.16 2.47 1.35
CA ALA A 76 14.23 1.73 0.50
C ALA A 76 14.79 1.55 -0.91
N PRO A 77 14.54 0.40 -1.57
CA PRO A 77 15.01 0.13 -2.92
C PRO A 77 14.40 1.08 -3.96
N LEU A 78 15.22 1.68 -4.82
CA LEU A 78 14.77 2.61 -5.87
C LEU A 78 13.88 1.95 -6.92
N ASP A 79 14.13 0.67 -7.22
CA ASP A 79 13.44 -0.07 -8.29
C ASP A 79 11.97 -0.42 -7.96
N ARG A 80 11.47 -0.09 -6.77
CA ARG A 80 10.06 -0.31 -6.39
C ARG A 80 9.07 0.38 -7.34
N ILE A 81 9.43 1.53 -7.90
CA ILE A 81 8.60 2.21 -8.91
C ILE A 81 8.51 1.43 -10.23
N ALA A 82 9.56 0.67 -10.57
CA ALA A 82 9.54 -0.23 -11.74
C ALA A 82 8.65 -1.45 -11.48
N VAL A 83 8.56 -1.92 -10.22
CA VAL A 83 7.61 -2.97 -9.81
C VAL A 83 6.17 -2.48 -9.96
N GLU A 84 5.86 -1.26 -9.50
CA GLU A 84 4.55 -0.65 -9.68
C GLU A 84 4.16 -0.55 -11.18
N LYS A 85 5.08 -0.07 -12.02
CA LYS A 85 4.88 -0.08 -13.48
C LYS A 85 4.59 -1.49 -14.00
N LYS A 86 5.39 -2.49 -13.62
CA LYS A 86 5.20 -3.88 -14.06
C LYS A 86 3.87 -4.44 -13.57
N PHE A 87 3.38 -4.07 -12.39
CA PHE A 87 2.06 -4.45 -11.92
C PHE A 87 0.96 -3.88 -12.83
N TYR A 88 0.96 -2.58 -13.10
CA TYR A 88 -0.03 -1.97 -13.99
C TYR A 88 0.02 -2.57 -15.41
N GLN A 89 1.22 -2.86 -15.93
CA GLN A 89 1.39 -3.58 -17.19
C GLN A 89 0.83 -5.00 -17.14
N ALA A 90 1.02 -5.70 -16.02
CA ALA A 90 0.53 -7.06 -15.84
C ALA A 90 -0.98 -7.12 -15.83
N VAL A 91 -1.69 -6.11 -15.32
CA VAL A 91 -3.16 -6.13 -15.20
C VAL A 91 -3.90 -5.42 -16.36
N ARG A 92 -3.18 -4.89 -17.35
CA ARG A 92 -3.74 -4.08 -18.44
C ARG A 92 -4.70 -4.83 -19.38
N ASP A 93 -4.59 -6.16 -19.46
CA ASP A 93 -5.31 -7.01 -20.41
C ASP A 93 -6.49 -7.76 -19.77
N ASN A 94 -6.84 -7.45 -18.53
CA ASN A 94 -8.01 -7.99 -17.84
C ASN A 94 -8.91 -6.86 -17.32
N ALA A 95 -10.03 -7.19 -16.68
CA ALA A 95 -10.99 -6.19 -16.20
C ALA A 95 -10.46 -5.26 -15.08
N VAL A 96 -9.27 -5.51 -14.51
CA VAL A 96 -8.62 -4.61 -13.54
C VAL A 96 -8.17 -3.31 -14.19
N HIS A 97 -7.90 -3.27 -15.51
CA HIS A 97 -7.45 -2.03 -16.18
C HIS A 97 -8.42 -0.86 -16.02
N ALA A 98 -9.72 -1.12 -15.80
CA ALA A 98 -10.73 -0.10 -15.52
C ALA A 98 -10.68 0.44 -14.07
N HIS A 99 -9.81 -0.13 -13.23
CA HIS A 99 -9.67 0.10 -11.80
C HIS A 99 -8.25 0.50 -11.40
N VAL A 100 -7.37 0.85 -12.34
CA VAL A 100 -6.01 1.30 -12.09
C VAL A 100 -5.69 2.47 -13.03
N PRO A 101 -4.77 3.37 -12.67
CA PRO A 101 -4.35 4.44 -13.57
C PRO A 101 -3.62 3.89 -14.80
N LYS A 102 -3.82 4.52 -15.97
CA LYS A 102 -3.00 4.23 -17.15
C LYS A 102 -1.57 4.72 -16.94
N ILE A 103 -0.62 3.93 -17.44
CA ILE A 103 0.78 4.36 -17.57
C ILE A 103 0.89 5.24 -18.83
N ILE A 104 1.40 6.45 -18.66
CA ILE A 104 1.67 7.38 -19.77
C ILE A 104 3.16 7.33 -20.14
N GLY A 105 4.05 7.28 -19.14
CA GLY A 105 5.49 7.32 -19.37
C GLY A 105 6.28 6.68 -18.23
N PHE A 106 7.51 6.26 -18.52
CA PHE A 106 8.43 5.76 -17.49
C PHE A 106 9.87 6.09 -17.87
N ASP A 107 10.58 6.73 -16.95
CA ASP A 107 12.02 6.97 -17.04
C ASP A 107 12.74 6.06 -16.05
N ALA A 108 13.46 5.07 -16.57
CA ALA A 108 14.21 4.13 -15.75
C ALA A 108 15.46 4.75 -15.09
N SER A 109 16.12 5.70 -15.76
CA SER A 109 17.31 6.38 -15.22
C SER A 109 16.99 7.30 -14.06
N GLU A 110 15.77 7.86 -14.03
CA GLU A 110 15.32 8.77 -12.98
C GLU A 110 14.34 8.13 -11.98
N HIS A 111 14.07 6.82 -12.11
CA HIS A 111 13.07 6.10 -11.31
C HIS A 111 11.73 6.87 -11.25
N LEU A 112 11.27 7.34 -12.41
CA LEU A 112 10.13 8.25 -12.55
C LEU A 112 9.02 7.60 -13.37
N LEU A 113 7.82 7.55 -12.82
CA LEU A 113 6.62 7.01 -13.45
C LEU A 113 5.61 8.13 -13.66
N LEU A 114 5.10 8.23 -14.88
CA LEU A 114 4.06 9.17 -15.28
C LEU A 114 2.75 8.38 -15.47
N LEU A 115 1.74 8.74 -14.68
CA LEU A 115 0.44 8.07 -14.62
C LEU A 115 -0.70 9.04 -15.00
N GLU A 116 -1.80 8.46 -15.49
CA GLU A 116 -3.09 9.14 -15.57
C GLU A 116 -3.47 9.73 -14.21
N ASP A 117 -3.91 10.99 -14.23
CA ASP A 117 -4.60 11.58 -13.08
C ASP A 117 -6.04 11.08 -13.07
N LEU A 118 -6.41 10.42 -11.98
CA LEU A 118 -7.75 9.86 -11.78
C LEU A 118 -8.77 10.94 -11.34
N GLY A 119 -8.43 12.22 -11.49
CA GLY A 119 -9.31 13.34 -11.20
C GLY A 119 -9.49 13.60 -9.71
N HIS A 120 -10.72 13.93 -9.32
CA HIS A 120 -11.05 14.28 -7.93
C HIS A 120 -11.37 13.02 -7.13
N CYS A 121 -10.36 12.17 -7.00
CA CYS A 121 -10.43 10.96 -6.20
C CYS A 121 -10.12 11.26 -4.72
N GLU A 122 -10.89 10.65 -3.82
CA GLU A 122 -10.58 10.59 -2.39
C GLU A 122 -10.11 9.18 -2.03
N ASP A 123 -9.06 9.07 -1.22
CA ASP A 123 -8.69 7.78 -0.64
C ASP A 123 -9.78 7.30 0.35
N MET A 124 -9.84 5.99 0.60
CA MET A 124 -10.84 5.43 1.51
C MET A 124 -10.42 5.49 2.98
N VAL A 125 -9.39 6.25 3.37
CA VAL A 125 -8.97 6.38 4.78
C VAL A 125 -10.11 6.94 5.64
N TYR A 126 -11.06 7.67 5.05
CA TYR A 126 -12.28 8.15 5.71
C TYR A 126 -13.06 7.04 6.43
N ILE A 127 -12.93 5.76 6.05
CA ILE A 127 -13.65 4.66 6.71
C ILE A 127 -13.25 4.50 8.19
N TYR A 128 -12.05 4.94 8.58
CA TYR A 128 -11.64 4.90 9.98
C TYR A 128 -12.44 5.88 10.83
N GLN A 129 -12.65 7.10 10.32
CA GLN A 129 -13.44 8.12 11.00
C GLN A 129 -14.93 7.77 10.98
N LYS A 130 -15.46 7.34 9.83
CA LYS A 130 -16.88 6.90 9.71
C LYS A 130 -17.17 5.60 10.47
N GLN A 131 -16.13 4.84 10.81
CA GLN A 131 -16.21 3.49 11.41
C GLN A 131 -17.13 2.53 10.63
N ALA A 132 -17.22 2.72 9.32
CA ALA A 132 -18.15 2.03 8.44
C ALA A 132 -17.61 1.93 7.02
N ILE A 133 -18.04 0.88 6.32
CA ILE A 133 -17.86 0.70 4.88
C ILE A 133 -19.19 0.23 4.31
N SER A 134 -19.58 0.72 3.14
CA SER A 134 -20.81 0.26 2.49
C SER A 134 -20.63 -1.15 1.93
N ASN A 135 -21.72 -1.91 1.85
CA ASN A 135 -21.69 -3.25 1.26
C ASN A 135 -21.21 -3.21 -0.20
N LYS A 136 -21.71 -2.25 -0.98
CA LYS A 136 -21.36 -2.06 -2.40
C LYS A 136 -19.86 -1.83 -2.58
N GLN A 137 -19.26 -0.92 -1.80
CA GLN A 137 -17.81 -0.66 -1.87
C GLN A 137 -17.00 -1.88 -1.47
N LEU A 138 -17.39 -2.57 -0.39
CA LEU A 138 -16.71 -3.79 0.04
C LEU A 138 -16.76 -4.88 -1.04
N ASP A 139 -17.94 -5.15 -1.59
CA ASP A 139 -18.10 -6.19 -2.61
C ASP A 139 -17.31 -5.83 -3.88
N ARG A 140 -17.22 -4.54 -4.23
CA ARG A 140 -16.39 -4.04 -5.35
C ARG A 140 -14.89 -4.22 -5.08
N LEU A 141 -14.41 -3.91 -3.88
CA LEU A 141 -13.03 -4.12 -3.48
C LEU A 141 -12.62 -5.60 -3.52
N ILE A 142 -13.49 -6.49 -3.04
CA ILE A 142 -13.27 -7.95 -3.07
C ILE A 142 -13.21 -8.45 -4.52
N PHE A 143 -14.13 -7.96 -5.36
CA PHE A 143 -14.17 -8.30 -6.77
C PHE A 143 -12.90 -7.89 -7.50
N ILE A 144 -12.43 -6.65 -7.32
CA ILE A 144 -11.19 -6.14 -7.94
C ILE A 144 -9.99 -6.96 -7.47
N LEU A 145 -9.87 -7.23 -6.17
CA LEU A 145 -8.80 -8.05 -5.63
C LEU A 145 -8.81 -9.47 -6.21
N GLY A 146 -9.99 -10.07 -6.38
CA GLY A 146 -10.15 -11.35 -7.07
C GLY A 146 -9.69 -11.33 -8.53
N LEU A 147 -9.94 -10.23 -9.24
CA LEU A 147 -9.45 -10.07 -10.62
C LEU A 147 -7.91 -9.96 -10.66
N ILE A 148 -7.29 -9.25 -9.73
CA ILE A 148 -5.84 -9.17 -9.57
C ILE A 148 -5.26 -10.57 -9.31
N HIS A 149 -5.80 -11.28 -8.32
CA HIS A 149 -5.28 -12.60 -7.92
C HIS A 149 -5.44 -13.69 -8.99
N ARG A 150 -6.45 -13.59 -9.86
CA ARG A 150 -6.61 -14.51 -11.01
C ARG A 150 -5.69 -14.19 -12.18
N LYS A 151 -5.02 -13.03 -12.18
CA LYS A 151 -4.08 -12.69 -13.24
C LYS A 151 -2.83 -13.54 -13.14
N LYS A 152 -2.62 -14.38 -14.16
CA LYS A 152 -1.33 -15.02 -14.38
C LYS A 152 -0.35 -13.97 -14.90
N VAL A 153 0.81 -13.88 -14.24
CA VAL A 153 1.93 -13.05 -14.66
C VAL A 153 3.02 -13.91 -15.26
N SER A 154 3.86 -13.29 -16.08
CA SER A 154 5.05 -13.93 -16.64
C SER A 154 6.05 -14.28 -15.54
N SER A 155 6.93 -15.24 -15.82
CA SER A 155 7.95 -15.71 -14.88
C SER A 155 9.01 -14.66 -14.53
N ASP A 156 9.09 -13.57 -15.30
CA ASP A 156 9.99 -12.42 -15.08
C ASP A 156 9.32 -11.28 -14.28
N PHE A 157 8.13 -11.52 -13.71
CA PHE A 157 7.56 -10.60 -12.73
C PHE A 157 8.52 -10.50 -11.52
N PRO A 158 8.85 -9.29 -11.03
CA PRO A 158 9.86 -9.13 -9.99
C PRO A 158 9.50 -9.90 -8.72
N GLU A 159 10.48 -10.57 -8.13
CA GLU A 159 10.33 -11.15 -6.80
C GLU A 159 10.18 -10.08 -5.71
N ASN A 160 10.63 -8.85 -6.01
CA ASN A 160 10.58 -7.68 -5.15
C ASN A 160 11.21 -7.93 -3.75
N LEU A 161 12.28 -8.73 -3.71
CA LEU A 161 12.79 -9.33 -2.47
C LEU A 161 13.27 -8.29 -1.45
N GLU A 162 14.02 -7.27 -1.87
CA GLU A 162 14.51 -6.23 -0.96
C GLU A 162 13.35 -5.45 -0.33
N MET A 163 12.35 -5.09 -1.13
CA MET A 163 11.15 -4.40 -0.64
C MET A 163 10.33 -5.30 0.29
N ARG A 164 10.26 -6.60 -0.01
CA ARG A 164 9.64 -7.60 0.87
C ARG A 164 10.41 -7.78 2.17
N GLN A 165 11.74 -7.77 2.16
CA GLN A 165 12.54 -7.83 3.40
C GLN A 165 12.29 -6.62 4.28
N LEU A 166 12.26 -5.42 3.68
CA LEU A 166 11.90 -4.19 4.39
C LEU A 166 10.49 -4.29 4.99
N ASN A 167 9.49 -4.67 4.18
CA ASN A 167 8.11 -4.84 4.67
C ASN A 167 8.03 -5.94 5.76
N HIS A 168 8.79 -7.02 5.61
CA HIS A 168 8.82 -8.13 6.56
C HIS A 168 9.27 -7.67 7.94
N GLN A 169 10.30 -6.83 8.02
CA GLN A 169 10.76 -6.24 9.28
C GLN A 169 9.63 -5.44 9.96
N HIS A 170 8.93 -4.60 9.20
CA HIS A 170 7.88 -3.73 9.74
C HIS A 170 6.55 -4.44 10.02
N ILE A 171 6.29 -5.60 9.41
CA ILE A 171 5.07 -6.38 9.65
C ILE A 171 5.29 -7.49 10.68
N PHE A 172 6.38 -8.26 10.57
CA PHE A 172 6.55 -9.53 11.30
C PHE A 172 7.63 -9.50 12.39
N GLU A 173 8.53 -8.51 12.40
CA GLU A 173 9.63 -8.46 13.37
C GLU A 173 9.46 -7.32 14.38
N LEU A 174 9.65 -6.08 13.93
CA LEU A 174 9.75 -4.90 14.78
C LEU A 174 8.53 -4.70 15.71
N PRO A 175 7.27 -4.86 15.28
CA PRO A 175 6.12 -4.72 16.18
C PRO A 175 6.09 -5.73 17.34
N PHE A 176 6.84 -6.84 17.23
CA PHE A 176 6.86 -7.94 18.18
C PHE A 176 8.18 -8.02 18.98
N LEU A 177 9.05 -7.02 18.83
CA LEU A 177 10.23 -6.80 19.66
C LEU A 177 9.93 -5.79 20.77
N GLU A 178 10.43 -6.05 21.98
CA GLU A 178 10.31 -5.15 23.12
C GLU A 178 11.08 -3.86 22.83
N ASP A 179 12.37 -4.00 22.56
CA ASP A 179 13.29 -2.91 22.22
C ASP A 179 13.37 -2.71 20.70
N ASN A 180 12.31 -2.17 20.10
CA ASN A 180 12.21 -1.91 18.66
C ASN A 180 12.51 -0.46 18.26
N GLY A 181 12.84 0.40 19.23
CA GLY A 181 13.09 1.83 19.01
C GLY A 181 11.84 2.66 18.73
N PHE A 182 10.63 2.09 18.81
CA PHE A 182 9.38 2.83 18.63
C PHE A 182 8.94 3.46 19.95
N GLN A 183 8.84 4.78 19.98
CA GLN A 183 8.30 5.53 21.13
C GLN A 183 6.77 5.54 21.05
N LEU A 184 6.12 4.46 21.50
CA LEU A 184 4.66 4.33 21.36
C LEU A 184 3.89 5.35 22.21
N ASP A 185 4.47 5.84 23.29
CA ASP A 185 3.82 6.85 24.13
C ASP A 185 3.82 8.25 23.48
N ASP A 186 4.71 8.53 22.52
CA ASP A 186 4.64 9.73 21.68
C ASP A 186 3.41 9.72 20.75
N ILE A 187 2.91 8.52 20.42
CA ILE A 187 1.68 8.35 19.65
C ILE A 187 0.45 8.49 20.55
N GLN A 188 0.47 7.81 21.70
CA GLN A 188 -0.58 7.92 22.71
C GLN A 188 -0.03 7.45 24.06
N PRO A 189 -0.06 8.29 25.11
CA PRO A 189 0.39 7.91 26.44
C PRO A 189 -0.28 6.61 26.92
N GLY A 190 0.52 5.65 27.40
CA GLY A 190 0.07 4.33 27.89
C GLY A 190 -0.01 3.24 26.80
N LEU A 191 0.29 3.56 25.55
CA LEU A 191 0.32 2.59 24.46
C LEU A 191 1.54 1.65 24.57
N GLN A 192 2.67 2.16 25.08
CA GLN A 192 3.86 1.35 25.31
C GLN A 192 3.56 0.19 26.27
N GLU A 193 3.01 0.52 27.46
CA GLU A 193 2.63 -0.47 28.47
C GLU A 193 1.60 -1.47 27.93
N LEU A 194 0.58 -0.97 27.21
CA LEU A 194 -0.44 -1.82 26.59
C LEU A 194 0.16 -2.86 25.63
N SER A 195 1.23 -2.49 24.89
CA SER A 195 1.86 -3.33 23.88
C SER A 195 2.65 -4.51 24.45
N LEU A 196 3.20 -4.39 25.67
CA LEU A 196 4.16 -5.34 26.23
C LEU A 196 3.62 -6.77 26.31
N GLN A 197 2.36 -6.93 26.76
CA GLN A 197 1.72 -8.24 26.87
C GLN A 197 1.64 -8.99 25.52
N PHE A 198 1.61 -8.26 24.39
CA PHE A 198 1.57 -8.84 23.05
C PHE A 198 2.99 -9.10 22.55
N LYS A 199 3.93 -8.17 22.75
CA LYS A 199 5.35 -8.33 22.40
C LYS A 199 6.03 -9.50 23.13
N GLN A 200 5.55 -9.84 24.34
CA GLN A 200 6.03 -10.96 25.16
C GLN A 200 5.28 -12.28 24.93
N ASP A 201 4.19 -12.29 24.14
CA ASP A 201 3.41 -13.51 23.92
C ASP A 201 4.13 -14.49 22.98
N LYS A 202 4.74 -15.52 23.57
CA LYS A 202 5.48 -16.56 22.84
C LYS A 202 4.62 -17.31 21.80
N LYS A 203 3.31 -17.45 22.04
CA LYS A 203 2.42 -18.17 21.12
C LYS A 203 2.19 -17.34 19.86
N ILE A 204 1.93 -16.04 19.99
CA ILE A 204 1.77 -15.19 18.80
C ILE A 204 3.08 -15.07 18.03
N LYS A 205 4.22 -14.89 18.72
CA LYS A 205 5.54 -14.77 18.06
C LYS A 205 5.88 -16.00 17.21
N LYS A 206 5.49 -17.20 17.66
CA LYS A 206 5.67 -18.44 16.89
C LYS A 206 4.88 -18.41 15.57
N VAL A 207 3.62 -17.96 15.62
CA VAL A 207 2.77 -17.83 14.42
C VAL A 207 3.28 -16.72 13.51
N VAL A 208 3.57 -15.54 14.06
CA VAL A 208 4.12 -14.39 13.33
C VAL A 208 5.39 -14.80 12.56
N LYS A 209 6.33 -15.48 13.21
CA LYS A 209 7.55 -15.99 12.56
C LYS A 209 7.26 -16.99 11.44
N LYS A 210 6.25 -17.85 11.60
CA LYS A 210 5.83 -18.81 10.56
C LYS A 210 5.24 -18.08 9.35
N VAL A 211 4.34 -17.12 9.58
CA VAL A 211 3.71 -16.33 8.51
C VAL A 211 4.72 -15.44 7.81
N GLY A 212 5.64 -14.80 8.55
CA GLY A 212 6.74 -14.00 7.98
C GLY A 212 7.66 -14.81 7.07
N LYS A 213 8.01 -16.05 7.45
CA LYS A 213 8.73 -16.98 6.56
C LYS A 213 7.95 -17.29 5.29
N LYS A 214 6.64 -17.51 5.41
CA LYS A 214 5.77 -17.74 4.24
C LYS A 214 5.71 -16.51 3.34
N TYR A 215 5.69 -15.30 3.91
CA TYR A 215 5.71 -14.02 3.17
C TYR A 215 6.97 -13.85 2.32
N LEU A 216 8.12 -14.33 2.79
CA LEU A 216 9.37 -14.32 2.02
C LEU A 216 9.53 -15.53 1.08
N SER A 217 8.64 -16.52 1.15
CA SER A 217 8.68 -17.69 0.25
C SER A 217 8.05 -17.36 -1.11
N PRO A 218 8.40 -18.08 -2.19
CA PRO A 218 7.70 -17.99 -3.47
C PRO A 218 6.21 -18.35 -3.33
N GLY A 219 5.39 -17.78 -4.21
CA GLY A 219 3.97 -18.08 -4.31
C GLY A 219 3.51 -18.29 -5.75
N ASN A 220 2.20 -18.21 -5.97
CA ASN A 220 1.56 -18.46 -7.27
C ASN A 220 0.48 -17.43 -7.62
N THR A 221 0.25 -16.43 -6.77
CA THR A 221 -0.76 -15.39 -6.96
C THR A 221 -0.10 -14.03 -7.06
N LEU A 222 -0.42 -13.25 -8.09
CA LEU A 222 -0.05 -11.84 -8.14
C LEU A 222 -0.74 -11.10 -6.99
N LEU A 223 0.04 -10.47 -6.13
CA LEU A 223 -0.44 -9.64 -5.02
C LEU A 223 -0.26 -8.17 -5.35
N HIS A 224 -1.17 -7.35 -4.81
CA HIS A 224 -0.96 -5.91 -4.66
C HIS A 224 0.16 -5.62 -3.65
N GLY A 225 0.20 -6.36 -2.54
CA GLY A 225 1.27 -6.28 -1.54
C GLY A 225 1.10 -5.21 -0.46
N ASP A 226 0.15 -4.27 -0.64
CA ASP A 226 -0.32 -3.35 0.41
C ASP A 226 -1.79 -2.95 0.16
N TYR A 227 -2.73 -3.91 0.11
CA TYR A 227 -4.12 -3.65 -0.27
C TYR A 227 -4.94 -3.06 0.89
N TYR A 228 -4.79 -1.76 1.17
CA TYR A 228 -5.43 -1.05 2.30
C TYR A 228 -6.13 0.26 1.88
N PRO A 229 -6.92 0.91 2.77
CA PRO A 229 -7.70 2.10 2.43
C PRO A 229 -6.95 3.28 1.81
N GLY A 230 -5.65 3.43 2.06
CA GLY A 230 -4.84 4.47 1.41
C GLY A 230 -4.45 4.15 -0.03
N SER A 231 -4.62 2.90 -0.45
CA SER A 231 -4.44 2.42 -1.83
C SER A 231 -5.77 2.24 -2.56
N TRP A 232 -6.89 2.60 -1.94
CA TRP A 232 -8.23 2.55 -2.54
C TRP A 232 -8.72 3.97 -2.74
N MET A 233 -8.98 4.33 -3.99
CA MET A 233 -9.45 5.65 -4.37
C MET A 233 -10.89 5.56 -4.87
N THR A 234 -11.72 6.54 -4.53
CA THR A 234 -13.09 6.64 -5.03
C THR A 234 -13.35 7.98 -5.69
N GLU A 235 -14.01 7.95 -6.84
CA GLU A 235 -14.55 9.12 -7.52
C GLU A 235 -15.99 8.79 -7.92
N ALA A 236 -16.95 9.42 -7.24
CA ALA A 236 -18.37 9.05 -7.31
C ALA A 236 -18.58 7.53 -7.10
N GLU A 237 -19.01 6.81 -8.14
CA GLU A 237 -19.27 5.36 -8.10
C GLU A 237 -18.07 4.52 -8.57
N ASN A 238 -17.01 5.17 -9.06
CA ASN A 238 -15.79 4.50 -9.49
C ASN A 238 -14.90 4.17 -8.29
N LEU A 239 -14.17 3.06 -8.42
CA LEU A 239 -13.20 2.61 -7.43
C LEU A 239 -11.92 2.25 -8.16
N TYR A 240 -10.81 2.82 -7.72
CA TYR A 240 -9.48 2.58 -8.26
C TYR A 240 -8.53 2.06 -7.19
N ILE A 241 -7.54 1.31 -7.63
CA ILE A 241 -6.45 0.78 -6.82
C ILE A 241 -5.15 1.39 -7.31
N ILE A 242 -4.36 1.89 -6.38
CA ILE A 242 -3.09 2.57 -6.65
C ILE A 242 -1.97 2.03 -5.76
N ASP A 243 -0.74 2.39 -6.07
CA ASP A 243 0.46 2.10 -5.28
C ASP A 243 0.82 0.60 -5.10
N PRO A 244 0.77 -0.25 -6.15
CA PRO A 244 1.18 -1.66 -6.08
C PRO A 244 2.71 -1.86 -6.11
N GLU A 245 3.48 -0.94 -5.52
CA GLU A 245 4.96 -1.00 -5.49
C GLU A 245 5.51 -2.14 -4.62
N PHE A 246 4.66 -2.66 -3.73
CA PHE A 246 4.92 -3.87 -2.96
C PHE A 246 4.54 -5.15 -3.72
N GLY A 247 4.04 -5.06 -4.95
CA GLY A 247 3.53 -6.20 -5.70
C GLY A 247 4.58 -7.29 -5.91
N PHE A 248 4.15 -8.55 -5.77
CA PHE A 248 4.97 -9.75 -5.99
C PHE A 248 4.07 -10.97 -6.20
N VAL A 249 4.67 -12.10 -6.60
CA VAL A 249 3.96 -13.38 -6.69
C VAL A 249 4.06 -14.11 -5.34
N GLY A 250 2.95 -14.12 -4.61
CA GLY A 250 2.86 -14.62 -3.23
C GLY A 250 1.63 -15.50 -3.00
N PHE A 251 1.08 -15.43 -1.79
CA PHE A 251 -0.12 -16.17 -1.38
C PHE A 251 -1.31 -15.20 -1.16
N PRO A 252 -2.52 -15.52 -1.65
CA PRO A 252 -3.66 -14.59 -1.70
C PRO A 252 -4.14 -14.14 -0.32
N GLU A 253 -3.92 -14.96 0.71
CA GLU A 253 -4.32 -14.65 2.08
C GLU A 253 -3.61 -13.42 2.64
N PHE A 254 -2.49 -12.99 2.04
CA PHE A 254 -1.81 -11.77 2.44
C PHE A 254 -2.68 -10.53 2.19
N ASP A 255 -3.04 -10.24 0.94
CA ASP A 255 -3.88 -9.08 0.62
C ASP A 255 -5.29 -9.18 1.24
N LEU A 256 -5.88 -10.38 1.25
CA LEU A 256 -7.18 -10.63 1.89
C LEU A 256 -7.15 -10.37 3.40
N GLY A 257 -6.07 -10.79 4.07
CA GLY A 257 -5.85 -10.55 5.48
C GLY A 257 -5.63 -9.06 5.78
N VAL A 258 -4.83 -8.37 4.95
CA VAL A 258 -4.59 -6.93 5.07
C VAL A 258 -5.90 -6.15 4.92
N MET A 259 -6.68 -6.39 3.85
CA MET A 259 -8.00 -5.78 3.68
C MET A 259 -8.90 -6.02 4.91
N SER A 260 -8.97 -7.27 5.36
CA SER A 260 -9.80 -7.66 6.50
C SER A 260 -9.41 -6.93 7.78
N ALA A 261 -8.10 -6.80 8.04
CA ALA A 261 -7.58 -6.08 9.20
C ALA A 261 -8.03 -4.62 9.20
N HIS A 262 -7.88 -3.93 8.08
CA HIS A 262 -8.24 -2.52 7.97
C HIS A 262 -9.74 -2.28 8.17
N ILE A 263 -10.60 -3.14 7.59
CA ILE A 263 -12.05 -3.07 7.80
C ILE A 263 -12.41 -3.40 9.26
N ILE A 264 -11.72 -4.35 9.90
CA ILE A 264 -11.93 -4.69 11.31
C ILE A 264 -11.48 -3.53 12.23
N MET A 265 -10.38 -2.85 11.93
CA MET A 265 -9.93 -1.68 12.71
C MET A 265 -10.90 -0.50 12.57
N ALA A 266 -11.38 -0.25 11.35
CA ALA A 266 -12.38 0.79 11.08
C ALA A 266 -13.69 0.50 11.84
N THR A 267 -14.26 -0.70 11.67
CA THR A 267 -15.63 -0.99 12.10
C THR A 267 -15.73 -1.66 13.47
N GLY A 268 -14.64 -2.22 13.97
CA GLY A 268 -14.64 -3.12 15.13
C GLY A 268 -15.33 -4.47 14.89
N LYS A 269 -15.76 -4.82 13.67
CA LYS A 269 -16.57 -6.03 13.41
C LYS A 269 -15.75 -7.17 12.80
N LYS A 270 -15.47 -8.22 13.58
CA LYS A 270 -14.72 -9.41 13.11
C LYS A 270 -15.43 -10.22 12.02
N GLY A 271 -16.75 -10.06 11.89
CA GLY A 271 -17.57 -10.79 10.92
C GLY A 271 -17.18 -10.50 9.46
N TYR A 272 -16.56 -9.34 9.20
CA TYR A 272 -16.07 -9.00 7.86
C TYR A 272 -15.05 -9.99 7.32
N LEU A 273 -14.22 -10.60 8.16
CA LEU A 273 -13.25 -11.60 7.71
C LEU A 273 -13.94 -12.78 7.01
N LYS A 274 -15.00 -13.34 7.61
CA LYS A 274 -15.77 -14.44 7.01
C LYS A 274 -16.55 -13.99 5.78
N ARG A 275 -17.07 -12.75 5.77
CA ARG A 275 -17.76 -12.18 4.61
C ARG A 275 -16.83 -12.01 3.41
N ILE A 276 -15.64 -11.45 3.63
CA ILE A 276 -14.63 -11.26 2.60
C ILE A 276 -14.22 -12.60 2.02
N HIS A 277 -13.92 -13.58 2.89
CA HIS A 277 -13.59 -14.93 2.46
C HIS A 277 -14.71 -15.58 1.64
N ALA A 278 -15.97 -15.48 2.07
CA ALA A 278 -17.10 -16.06 1.36
C ALA A 278 -17.42 -15.39 0.00
N ALA A 279 -17.16 -14.08 -0.12
CA ALA A 279 -17.37 -13.34 -1.36
C ALA A 279 -16.18 -13.41 -2.33
N TYR A 280 -15.01 -13.83 -1.86
CA TYR A 280 -13.81 -13.94 -2.67
C TYR A 280 -13.92 -15.08 -3.69
N GLN A 281 -13.79 -14.73 -4.96
CA GLN A 281 -13.88 -15.67 -6.09
C GLN A 281 -12.50 -16.29 -6.41
N GLY A 282 -11.92 -16.98 -5.43
CA GLY A 282 -10.66 -17.70 -5.53
C GLY A 282 -10.44 -18.61 -4.32
N GLU A 283 -9.32 -19.32 -4.30
CA GLU A 283 -8.97 -20.18 -3.16
C GLU A 283 -8.15 -19.38 -2.13
N ALA A 284 -8.54 -19.47 -0.87
CA ALA A 284 -7.84 -18.87 0.25
C ALA A 284 -8.09 -19.68 1.53
N ASN A 285 -7.04 -19.95 2.28
CA ASN A 285 -7.10 -20.57 3.58
C ASN A 285 -7.56 -19.55 4.64
N LEU A 286 -8.72 -19.81 5.25
CA LEU A 286 -9.34 -18.90 6.23
C LEU A 286 -8.48 -18.70 7.50
N GLU A 287 -7.78 -19.74 7.95
CA GLU A 287 -6.90 -19.68 9.12
C GLU A 287 -5.73 -18.72 8.84
N LEU A 288 -5.04 -18.88 7.71
CA LEU A 288 -3.92 -18.03 7.32
C LEU A 288 -4.36 -16.59 7.05
N MET A 289 -5.52 -16.39 6.40
CA MET A 289 -6.12 -15.07 6.23
C MET A 289 -6.42 -14.40 7.58
N SER A 290 -6.92 -15.15 8.57
CA SER A 290 -7.11 -14.70 9.95
C SER A 290 -5.79 -14.35 10.62
N GLN A 291 -4.75 -15.16 10.43
CA GLN A 291 -3.43 -14.90 10.98
C GLN A 291 -2.84 -13.60 10.42
N VAL A 292 -2.87 -13.40 9.10
CA VAL A 292 -2.42 -12.14 8.47
C VAL A 292 -3.24 -10.96 9.00
N ALA A 293 -4.57 -11.09 9.07
CA ALA A 293 -5.41 -9.99 9.56
C ALA A 293 -5.07 -9.60 11.00
N GLY A 294 -4.82 -10.57 11.88
CA GLY A 294 -4.41 -10.30 13.24
C GLY A 294 -3.03 -9.64 13.33
N ILE A 295 -2.06 -10.09 12.52
CA ILE A 295 -0.71 -9.50 12.46
C ILE A 295 -0.80 -8.05 11.98
N GLU A 296 -1.57 -7.78 10.93
CA GLU A 296 -1.77 -6.44 10.39
C GLU A 296 -2.42 -5.50 11.41
N ILE A 297 -3.44 -5.95 12.16
CA ILE A 297 -4.03 -5.14 13.24
C ILE A 297 -2.97 -4.79 14.29
N MET A 298 -2.13 -5.75 14.70
CA MET A 298 -1.08 -5.47 15.68
C MET A 298 -0.03 -4.50 15.13
N ARG A 299 0.50 -4.74 13.92
CA ARG A 299 1.56 -3.87 13.37
C ARG A 299 1.09 -2.43 13.14
N ARG A 300 -0.19 -2.20 12.87
CA ARG A 300 -0.77 -0.86 12.72
C ARG A 300 -1.06 -0.16 14.06
N LEU A 301 -1.28 -0.92 15.15
CA LEU A 301 -1.54 -0.35 16.47
C LEU A 301 -0.28 -0.14 17.31
N ILE A 302 0.72 -1.01 17.18
CA ILE A 302 1.94 -1.02 18.02
C ILE A 302 3.24 -1.06 17.19
N GLY A 303 3.15 -0.76 15.90
CA GLY A 303 4.30 -0.59 15.00
C GLY A 303 4.51 0.87 14.58
N LEU A 304 5.46 1.08 13.67
CA LEU A 304 5.87 2.42 13.24
C LEU A 304 4.79 3.15 12.40
N ALA A 305 4.19 2.44 11.45
CA ALA A 305 3.30 3.02 10.44
C ALA A 305 1.87 3.19 10.98
N GLN A 306 1.67 4.25 11.77
CA GLN A 306 0.39 4.61 12.37
C GLN A 306 -0.65 5.04 11.33
N LEU A 307 -1.91 4.71 11.62
CA LEU A 307 -3.09 5.11 10.86
C LEU A 307 -3.76 6.31 11.54
N PRO A 308 -4.52 7.15 10.82
CA PRO A 308 -5.36 8.20 11.41
C PRO A 308 -6.60 7.58 12.08
N LEU A 309 -6.35 6.78 13.11
CA LEU A 309 -7.34 6.00 13.83
C LEU A 309 -7.55 6.63 15.21
N GLU A 310 -8.63 7.38 15.36
CA GLU A 310 -9.02 7.98 16.63
C GLU A 310 -9.67 6.92 17.54
N ARG A 311 -8.88 6.38 18.48
CA ARG A 311 -9.32 5.33 19.42
C ARG A 311 -8.71 5.55 20.80
N THR A 312 -9.52 5.30 21.82
CA THR A 312 -9.06 5.23 23.21
C THR A 312 -8.14 4.02 23.42
N LEU A 313 -7.27 4.06 24.45
CA LEU A 313 -6.47 2.89 24.86
C LEU A 313 -7.35 1.65 25.12
N LYS A 314 -8.55 1.84 25.68
CA LYS A 314 -9.51 0.76 25.93
C LYS A 314 -9.97 0.10 24.64
N GLU A 315 -10.21 0.87 23.59
CA GLU A 315 -10.56 0.35 22.27
C GLU A 315 -9.37 -0.31 21.57
N LYS A 316 -8.17 0.31 21.62
CA LYS A 316 -6.94 -0.32 21.11
C LYS A 316 -6.67 -1.65 21.80
N SER A 317 -6.86 -1.73 23.12
CA SER A 317 -6.76 -2.98 23.89
C SER A 317 -7.75 -4.04 23.40
N LYS A 318 -9.01 -3.66 23.12
CA LYS A 318 -10.01 -4.59 22.53
C LYS A 318 -9.59 -5.08 21.14
N LEU A 319 -9.05 -4.20 20.30
CA LEU A 319 -8.55 -4.56 18.97
C LEU A 319 -7.33 -5.48 19.05
N LEU A 320 -6.36 -5.21 19.91
CA LEU A 320 -5.19 -6.08 20.12
C LEU A 320 -5.59 -7.46 20.68
N LYS A 321 -6.53 -7.52 21.63
CA LYS A 321 -7.08 -8.80 22.13
C LYS A 321 -7.80 -9.58 21.02
N LYS A 322 -8.47 -8.88 20.11
CA LYS A 322 -9.12 -9.49 18.94
C LYS A 322 -8.08 -10.00 17.94
N ALA A 323 -7.08 -9.18 17.63
CA ALA A 323 -5.95 -9.55 16.78
C ALA A 323 -5.24 -10.80 17.30
N ARG A 324 -5.00 -10.88 18.61
CA ARG A 324 -4.42 -12.06 19.26
C ARG A 324 -5.26 -13.32 19.00
N LYS A 325 -6.59 -13.22 19.11
CA LYS A 325 -7.49 -14.35 18.81
C LYS A 325 -7.44 -14.73 17.34
N LEU A 326 -7.32 -13.77 16.42
CA LEU A 326 -7.20 -14.04 14.99
C LEU A 326 -5.87 -14.76 14.66
N ILE A 327 -4.76 -14.34 15.27
CA ILE A 327 -3.43 -14.98 15.12
C ILE A 327 -3.44 -16.41 15.67
N LEU A 328 -4.10 -16.64 16.79
CA LEU A 328 -4.16 -17.94 17.45
C LEU A 328 -5.39 -18.76 17.05
N SER A 329 -6.14 -18.35 16.01
CA SER A 329 -7.27 -19.12 15.52
C SER A 329 -6.76 -20.45 14.97
N PRO A 330 -7.36 -21.59 15.37
CA PRO A 330 -7.01 -22.91 14.85
C PRO A 330 -7.48 -23.12 13.41
#